data_AF-A0A7Y4RRU3-F1
#
_entry.id   AF-A0A7Y4RRU3-F1
#
_cell.length_a   1.000
_cell.length_b   1.000
_cell.length_c   1.000
_cell.angle_alpha   90.00
_cell.angle_beta   90.00
_cell.angle_gamma   90.00
#
_symmetry.space_group_name_H-M   'P 1'
#
loop_
_entity.id
_entity.type
_entity.pdbx_description
1 polymer ?
#
loop_
_entity_poly.entity_id
_entity_poly.type
_entity_poly.pdbx_seq_one_letter_code
_entity_poly.pdbx_strand_id
1 'polypeptide(L)'
;MSTGVIVVGDGKSLELRLFSSAGKVIGASGRRGGGPGEFQRIEQIQRCAGDSLFVFDPALFRMSVFSPSGEYVRAAGVREWLSNGMKPYDFWCNPAGTIAFVNRTPELSRLLGKEGPLRPPVEILLVGRNDSVISLGRFPGSEMYFRAPAAGPRHLGMKTTIAVGSNSVYVGTGDTFEVTEFSLRGARLRTLGDSRALKEVTAAQVTSYIDEFIAGQGGTANASGLRQYFRELEWPKVYPAYRRLVIDWSDNLWIEEYPVPGRGIHDWTIYGKSGALIATITLPAGLRLLEAGRDYVLGVSKDTDDVEYVRMYGIVR
;
A
#
# COMPACT_ATOMS: atom_id res chain seq x y z
N MET A 1 -9.15 -12.42 9.92
CA MET A 1 -10.59 -12.66 9.66
C MET A 1 -11.36 -12.58 10.96
N SER A 2 -12.66 -12.25 10.96
CA SER A 2 -13.46 -12.26 12.20
C SER A 2 -13.43 -13.59 12.96
N THR A 3 -13.19 -14.70 12.25
CA THR A 3 -13.03 -16.05 12.79
C THR A 3 -11.65 -16.35 13.39
N GLY A 4 -10.71 -15.40 13.36
CA GLY A 4 -9.33 -15.60 13.81
C GLY A 4 -8.42 -16.32 12.80
N VAL A 5 -8.92 -16.66 11.61
CA VAL A 5 -8.10 -17.22 10.52
C VAL A 5 -7.16 -16.16 9.96
N ILE A 6 -5.91 -16.56 9.74
CA ILE A 6 -4.84 -15.78 9.10
C ILE A 6 -4.63 -16.36 7.70
N VAL A 7 -4.55 -15.49 6.69
CA VAL A 7 -4.31 -15.91 5.31
C VAL A 7 -3.08 -15.24 4.75
N VAL A 8 -2.21 -16.03 4.15
CA VAL A 8 -0.94 -15.59 3.54
C VAL A 8 -0.91 -16.03 2.09
N GLY A 9 -0.62 -15.10 1.18
CA GLY A 9 -0.35 -15.42 -0.22
C GLY A 9 1.11 -15.82 -0.40
N ASP A 10 1.36 -17.07 -0.79
CA ASP A 10 2.69 -17.51 -1.19
C ASP A 10 2.87 -17.25 -2.69
N GLY A 11 3.66 -16.22 -3.03
CA GLY A 11 3.91 -15.83 -4.41
C GLY A 11 4.72 -16.86 -5.23
N LYS A 12 5.40 -17.82 -4.59
CA LYS A 12 6.19 -18.85 -5.28
C LYS A 12 5.32 -20.04 -5.67
N SER A 13 4.56 -20.58 -4.72
CA SER A 13 3.63 -21.69 -4.97
C SER A 13 2.31 -21.24 -5.60
N LEU A 14 2.00 -19.94 -5.52
CA LEU A 14 0.73 -19.34 -5.95
C LEU A 14 -0.47 -19.92 -5.18
N GLU A 15 -0.28 -20.08 -3.88
CA GLU A 15 -1.27 -20.58 -2.93
C GLU A 15 -1.67 -19.49 -1.93
N LEU A 16 -2.94 -19.51 -1.53
CA LEU A 16 -3.42 -18.89 -0.31
C LEU A 16 -3.28 -19.91 0.80
N ARG A 17 -2.38 -19.69 1.76
CA ARG A 17 -2.21 -20.55 2.93
C ARG A 17 -3.02 -20.03 4.10
N LEU A 18 -3.78 -20.91 4.71
CA LEU A 18 -4.67 -20.62 5.82
C LEU A 18 -4.05 -21.14 7.11
N PHE A 19 -4.03 -20.29 8.11
CA PHE A 19 -3.55 -20.59 9.44
C PHE A 19 -4.65 -20.29 10.47
N SER A 20 -4.72 -21.11 11.50
CA SER A 20 -5.49 -20.80 12.72
C SER A 20 -4.91 -19.56 13.42
N SER A 21 -5.67 -19.01 14.36
CA SER A 21 -5.20 -17.92 15.23
C SER A 21 -3.95 -18.29 16.04
N ALA A 22 -3.70 -19.59 16.25
CA ALA A 22 -2.49 -20.12 16.89
C ALA A 22 -1.32 -20.34 15.91
N GLY A 23 -1.44 -19.92 14.64
CA GLY A 23 -0.39 -20.06 13.63
C GLY A 23 -0.21 -21.45 13.04
N LYS A 24 -1.08 -22.43 13.38
CA LYS A 24 -1.06 -23.75 12.74
C LYS A 24 -1.70 -23.69 11.37
N VAL A 25 -1.08 -24.31 10.36
CA VAL A 25 -1.68 -24.49 9.02
C VAL A 25 -2.97 -25.30 9.15
N ILE A 26 -4.06 -24.76 8.59
CA ILE A 26 -5.39 -25.41 8.57
C ILE A 26 -5.89 -25.68 7.15
N GLY A 27 -5.22 -25.14 6.13
CA GLY A 27 -5.57 -25.39 4.73
C GLY A 27 -4.75 -24.57 3.76
N ALA A 28 -4.95 -24.83 2.47
CA ALA A 28 -4.43 -24.03 1.38
C ALA A 28 -5.43 -24.02 0.22
N SER A 29 -5.38 -22.98 -0.61
CA SER A 29 -6.27 -22.83 -1.75
C SER A 29 -5.56 -22.13 -2.91
N GLY A 30 -5.97 -22.47 -4.13
CA GLY A 30 -5.33 -21.98 -5.35
C GLY A 30 -4.06 -22.75 -5.72
N ARG A 31 -3.63 -22.51 -6.95
CA ARG A 31 -2.43 -23.08 -7.58
C ARG A 31 -2.10 -22.28 -8.83
N ARG A 32 -0.96 -22.57 -9.45
CA ARG A 32 -0.60 -22.03 -10.75
C ARG A 32 -1.62 -22.42 -11.82
N GLY A 33 -2.15 -21.45 -12.54
CA GLY A 33 -3.08 -21.67 -13.65
C GLY A 33 -3.91 -20.43 -14.02
N GLY A 34 -4.93 -20.63 -14.84
CA GLY A 34 -5.83 -19.56 -15.33
C GLY A 34 -7.30 -19.80 -15.01
N GLY A 35 -7.66 -20.98 -14.50
CA GLY A 35 -9.03 -21.34 -14.17
C GLY A 35 -9.57 -20.66 -12.91
N PRO A 36 -10.82 -20.97 -12.51
CA PRO A 36 -11.40 -20.54 -11.25
C PRO A 36 -10.53 -20.91 -10.06
N GLY A 37 -10.23 -19.94 -9.18
CA GLY A 37 -9.38 -20.13 -8.01
C GLY A 37 -7.87 -20.26 -8.29
N GLU A 38 -7.44 -20.28 -9.56
CA GLU A 38 -6.03 -20.38 -9.94
C GLU A 38 -5.39 -19.01 -10.17
N PHE A 39 -4.06 -18.94 -10.10
CA PHE A 39 -3.30 -17.70 -10.24
C PHE A 39 -2.10 -17.88 -11.17
N GLN A 40 -1.73 -16.80 -11.84
CA GLN A 40 -0.43 -16.60 -12.49
C GLN A 40 0.48 -15.70 -11.65
N ARG A 41 -0.11 -14.77 -10.88
CA ARG A 41 0.60 -13.94 -9.89
C ARG A 41 -0.35 -13.54 -8.76
N ILE A 42 0.07 -13.70 -7.52
CA ILE A 42 -0.61 -13.12 -6.36
C ILE A 42 0.13 -11.83 -6.00
N GLU A 43 -0.43 -10.68 -6.35
CA GLU A 43 0.22 -9.39 -6.03
C GLU A 43 -0.26 -8.81 -4.70
N GLN A 44 -1.56 -8.92 -4.42
CA GLN A 44 -2.16 -8.32 -3.23
C GLN A 44 -3.41 -9.08 -2.81
N ILE A 45 -3.57 -9.21 -1.49
CA ILE A 45 -4.73 -9.82 -0.83
C ILE A 45 -5.31 -8.76 0.11
N GLN A 46 -6.62 -8.56 0.05
CA GLN A 46 -7.34 -7.63 0.90
C GLN A 46 -8.57 -8.30 1.48
N ARG A 47 -8.92 -7.94 2.71
CA ARG A 47 -10.19 -8.37 3.31
C ARG A 47 -11.25 -7.32 3.04
N CYS A 48 -12.25 -7.69 2.26
CA CYS A 48 -13.31 -6.80 1.79
C CYS A 48 -14.69 -7.40 2.06
N ALA A 49 -15.74 -6.60 1.84
CA ALA A 49 -17.13 -7.08 1.77
C ALA A 49 -17.52 -8.02 2.95
N GLY A 50 -17.25 -7.59 4.18
CA GLY A 50 -17.27 -8.43 5.38
C GLY A 50 -15.92 -9.12 5.57
N ASP A 51 -15.89 -10.44 5.42
CA ASP A 51 -14.69 -11.28 5.53
C ASP A 51 -14.39 -12.02 4.23
N SER A 52 -14.76 -11.47 3.07
CA SER A 52 -14.30 -12.03 1.80
C SER A 52 -12.86 -11.63 1.52
N LEU A 53 -12.08 -12.54 0.95
CA LEU A 53 -10.71 -12.28 0.53
C LEU A 53 -10.71 -11.91 -0.95
N PHE A 54 -10.23 -10.72 -1.26
CA PHE A 54 -10.08 -10.25 -2.63
C PHE A 54 -8.61 -10.37 -2.98
N VAL A 55 -8.32 -11.17 -4.00
CA VAL A 55 -6.97 -11.49 -4.45
C VAL A 55 -6.80 -10.97 -5.87
N PHE A 56 -5.87 -10.04 -6.05
CA PHE A 56 -5.61 -9.45 -7.35
C PHE A 56 -4.52 -10.22 -8.08
N ASP A 57 -4.90 -10.77 -9.25
CA ASP A 57 -4.00 -11.29 -10.24
C ASP A 57 -3.83 -10.29 -11.40
N PRO A 58 -2.71 -9.58 -11.44
CA PRO A 58 -2.42 -8.58 -12.47
C PRO A 58 -2.01 -9.18 -13.82
N ALA A 59 -1.57 -10.44 -13.88
CA ALA A 59 -1.26 -11.10 -15.15
C ALA A 59 -2.56 -11.48 -15.87
N LEU A 60 -3.57 -11.88 -15.10
CA LEU A 60 -4.91 -12.16 -15.60
C LEU A 60 -5.83 -10.93 -15.60
N PHE A 61 -5.39 -9.79 -15.04
CA PHE A 61 -6.22 -8.61 -14.75
C PHE A 61 -7.54 -8.98 -14.05
N ARG A 62 -7.43 -9.86 -13.05
CA ARG A 62 -8.57 -10.50 -12.39
C ARG A 62 -8.55 -10.26 -10.90
N MET A 63 -9.70 -9.91 -10.35
CA MET A 63 -9.95 -9.94 -8.92
C MET A 63 -10.69 -11.23 -8.57
N SER A 64 -10.05 -12.16 -7.89
CA SER A 64 -10.67 -13.39 -7.40
C SER A 64 -11.16 -13.18 -5.97
N VAL A 65 -12.39 -13.61 -5.69
CA VAL A 65 -13.03 -13.53 -4.37
C VAL A 65 -13.08 -14.91 -3.75
N PHE A 66 -12.58 -15.03 -2.53
CA PHE A 66 -12.64 -16.24 -1.72
C PHE A 66 -13.43 -16.00 -0.43
N SER A 67 -14.01 -17.07 0.09
CA SER A 67 -14.67 -17.09 1.38
C SER A 67 -13.64 -16.95 2.52
N PRO A 68 -14.09 -16.69 3.76
CA PRO A 68 -13.21 -16.70 4.92
C PRO A 68 -12.47 -18.03 5.16
N SER A 69 -13.04 -19.15 4.69
CA SER A 69 -12.46 -20.50 4.76
C SER A 69 -11.51 -20.80 3.59
N GLY A 70 -11.27 -19.85 2.69
CA GLY A 70 -10.37 -20.01 1.55
C GLY A 70 -11.01 -20.64 0.32
N GLU A 71 -12.33 -20.86 0.33
CA GLU A 71 -13.03 -21.43 -0.83
C GLU A 71 -13.23 -20.38 -1.92
N TYR A 72 -12.99 -20.75 -3.18
CA TYR A 72 -13.24 -19.85 -4.29
C TYR A 72 -14.74 -19.56 -4.43
N VAL A 73 -15.10 -18.27 -4.54
CA VAL A 73 -16.50 -17.83 -4.68
C VAL A 73 -16.78 -17.37 -6.10
N ARG A 74 -16.00 -16.41 -6.60
CA ARG A 74 -16.19 -15.79 -7.93
C ARG A 74 -14.96 -15.02 -8.35
N ALA A 75 -14.96 -14.47 -9.56
CA ALA A 75 -13.98 -13.49 -9.99
C ALA A 75 -14.64 -12.39 -10.84
N ALA A 76 -13.96 -11.24 -10.93
CA ALA A 76 -14.33 -10.13 -11.80
C ALA A 76 -13.12 -9.66 -12.60
N GLY A 77 -13.36 -9.25 -13.86
CA GLY A 77 -12.37 -8.55 -14.67
C GLY A 77 -12.14 -7.14 -14.14
N VAL A 78 -10.89 -6.73 -14.05
CA VAL A 78 -10.52 -5.39 -13.55
C VAL A 78 -10.34 -4.40 -14.70
N ARG A 79 -10.19 -4.87 -15.95
CA ARG A 79 -9.96 -4.01 -17.12
C ARG A 79 -11.15 -3.10 -17.40
N GLU A 80 -12.34 -3.63 -17.18
CA GLU A 80 -13.64 -2.98 -17.33
C GLU A 80 -13.76 -1.77 -16.40
N TRP A 81 -13.15 -1.82 -15.21
CA TRP A 81 -13.18 -0.72 -14.25
C TRP A 81 -12.11 0.35 -14.51
N LEU A 82 -10.94 -0.04 -15.02
CA LEU A 82 -9.78 0.87 -15.11
C LEU A 82 -9.68 1.64 -16.43
N SER A 83 -10.49 1.30 -17.44
CA SER A 83 -10.68 1.97 -18.74
C SER A 83 -9.44 2.17 -19.64
N ASN A 84 -8.22 2.06 -19.11
CA ASN A 84 -6.95 2.29 -19.81
C ASN A 84 -6.15 1.00 -20.09
N GLY A 85 -6.62 -0.16 -19.61
CA GLY A 85 -5.96 -1.46 -19.79
C GLY A 85 -4.61 -1.62 -19.06
N MET A 86 -4.24 -0.67 -18.19
CA MET A 86 -3.00 -0.67 -17.40
C MET A 86 -3.28 -1.19 -15.99
N LYS A 87 -2.28 -1.87 -15.40
CA LYS A 87 -2.36 -2.29 -14.00
C LYS A 87 -2.38 -1.04 -13.09
N PRO A 88 -3.26 -0.98 -12.07
CA PRO A 88 -3.27 0.14 -11.13
C PRO A 88 -1.97 0.14 -10.29
N TYR A 89 -1.65 1.29 -9.69
CA TYR A 89 -0.52 1.35 -8.74
C TYR A 89 -0.81 0.59 -7.46
N ASP A 90 -2.04 0.71 -6.96
CA ASP A 90 -2.48 0.11 -5.70
C ASP A 90 -4.02 0.03 -5.71
N PHE A 91 -4.57 -0.80 -4.83
CA PHE A 91 -5.99 -0.78 -4.50
C PHE A 91 -6.22 -1.05 -3.02
N TRP A 92 -7.30 -0.51 -2.49
CA TRP A 92 -7.74 -0.76 -1.12
C TRP A 92 -9.24 -1.00 -1.14
N CYS A 93 -9.77 -1.71 -0.15
CA CYS A 93 -11.20 -1.95 -0.05
C CYS A 93 -11.69 -1.80 1.38
N ASN A 94 -13.00 -1.76 1.56
CA ASN A 94 -13.62 -1.75 2.86
C ASN A 94 -14.57 -2.95 3.08
N PRO A 95 -15.04 -3.17 4.31
CA PRO A 95 -16.05 -4.19 4.62
C PRO A 95 -17.40 -3.94 3.93
N ALA A 96 -17.70 -2.71 3.50
CA ALA A 96 -18.87 -2.45 2.67
C ALA A 96 -18.73 -2.99 1.23
N GLY A 97 -17.54 -3.41 0.81
CA GLY A 97 -17.27 -3.99 -0.50
C GLY A 97 -16.98 -2.95 -1.58
N THR A 98 -16.74 -1.70 -1.20
CA THR A 98 -16.20 -0.68 -2.11
C THR A 98 -14.70 -0.93 -2.27
N ILE A 99 -14.23 -0.84 -3.51
CA ILE A 99 -12.80 -0.92 -3.86
C ILE A 99 -12.39 0.45 -4.38
N ALA A 100 -11.30 0.99 -3.87
CA ALA A 100 -10.67 2.19 -4.40
C ALA A 100 -9.36 1.81 -5.11
N PHE A 101 -9.14 2.35 -6.30
CA PHE A 101 -7.93 2.15 -7.09
C PHE A 101 -7.15 3.45 -7.22
N VAL A 102 -5.83 3.36 -7.13
CA VAL A 102 -4.93 4.38 -7.67
C VAL A 102 -4.67 4.03 -9.13
N ASN A 103 -5.53 4.52 -10.01
CA ASN A 103 -5.51 4.19 -11.43
C ASN A 103 -4.45 5.01 -12.18
N ARG A 104 -3.73 4.35 -13.08
CA ARG A 104 -2.82 5.03 -14.00
C ARG A 104 -3.62 5.87 -14.98
N THR A 105 -2.97 6.81 -15.65
CA THR A 105 -3.61 7.58 -16.72
C THR A 105 -2.86 7.33 -18.03
N PRO A 106 -3.51 7.48 -19.20
CA PRO A 106 -2.86 7.29 -20.51
C PRO A 106 -1.61 8.17 -20.72
N GLU A 107 -1.50 9.27 -19.97
CA GLU A 107 -0.33 10.14 -19.95
C GLU A 107 0.96 9.41 -19.57
N LEU A 108 0.90 8.33 -18.79
CA LEU A 108 2.08 7.52 -18.48
C LEU A 108 2.78 7.03 -19.76
N SER A 109 2.01 6.60 -20.76
CA SER A 109 2.55 6.13 -22.05
C SER A 109 3.21 7.26 -22.85
N ARG A 110 2.78 8.51 -22.67
CA ARG A 110 3.37 9.70 -23.32
C ARG A 110 4.70 10.12 -22.69
N LEU A 111 5.07 9.54 -21.55
CA LEU A 111 6.35 9.78 -20.88
C LEU A 111 7.40 8.73 -21.23
N LEU A 112 7.04 7.67 -21.98
CA LEU A 112 8.00 6.68 -22.45
C LEU A 112 9.09 7.36 -23.30
N GLY A 113 10.35 7.00 -23.03
CA GLY A 113 11.52 7.61 -23.68
C GLY A 113 12.03 8.90 -23.04
N LYS A 114 11.33 9.46 -22.05
CA LYS A 114 11.89 10.52 -21.20
C LYS A 114 12.81 9.92 -20.13
N GLU A 115 13.75 10.72 -19.64
CA GLU A 115 14.67 10.34 -18.56
C GLU A 115 14.51 11.25 -17.35
N GLY A 116 14.83 10.71 -16.17
CA GLY A 116 14.83 11.44 -14.90
C GLY A 116 13.55 11.26 -14.07
N PRO A 117 13.41 12.05 -13.00
CA PRO A 117 12.26 11.98 -12.11
C PRO A 117 11.01 12.55 -12.78
N LEU A 118 9.95 11.76 -12.85
CA LEU A 118 8.65 12.14 -13.42
C LEU A 118 7.52 11.70 -12.50
N ARG A 119 6.42 12.46 -12.51
CA ARG A 119 5.26 12.20 -11.66
C ARG A 119 3.96 12.21 -12.49
N PRO A 120 3.73 11.16 -13.31
CA PRO A 120 2.53 11.08 -14.12
C PRO A 120 1.27 11.14 -13.23
N PRO A 121 0.23 11.88 -13.62
CA PRO A 121 -0.99 11.96 -12.83
C PRO A 121 -1.68 10.60 -12.74
N VAL A 122 -2.42 10.41 -11.64
CA VAL A 122 -3.29 9.26 -11.40
C VAL A 122 -4.74 9.72 -11.28
N GLU A 123 -5.65 8.78 -11.41
CA GLU A 123 -7.07 8.97 -11.11
C GLU A 123 -7.45 8.04 -9.97
N ILE A 124 -8.20 8.54 -8.99
CA ILE A 124 -8.72 7.67 -7.93
C ILE A 124 -10.12 7.22 -8.32
N LEU A 125 -10.29 5.91 -8.51
CA LEU A 125 -11.55 5.29 -8.92
C LEU A 125 -12.15 4.49 -7.79
N LEU A 126 -13.45 4.65 -7.54
CA LEU A 126 -14.23 3.81 -6.62
C LEU A 126 -15.09 2.84 -7.42
N VAL A 127 -15.03 1.56 -7.07
CA VAL A 127 -15.86 0.50 -7.63
C VAL A 127 -16.82 0.00 -6.55
N GLY A 128 -18.11 0.09 -6.84
CA GLY A 128 -19.19 -0.40 -5.99
C GLY A 128 -19.49 -1.89 -6.22
N ARG A 129 -20.40 -2.46 -5.42
CA ARG A 129 -20.79 -3.90 -5.52
C ARG A 129 -21.51 -4.28 -6.82
N ASN A 130 -22.10 -3.30 -7.50
CA ASN A 130 -22.79 -3.46 -8.78
C ASN A 130 -21.89 -3.06 -9.97
N ASP A 131 -20.57 -3.10 -9.77
CA ASP A 131 -19.55 -2.71 -10.75
C ASP A 131 -19.64 -1.23 -11.20
N SER A 132 -20.37 -0.38 -10.46
CA SER A 132 -20.42 1.06 -10.74
C SER A 132 -19.06 1.69 -10.46
N VAL A 133 -18.56 2.49 -11.40
CA VAL A 133 -17.29 3.21 -11.27
C VAL A 133 -17.56 4.70 -11.04
N ILE A 134 -16.96 5.26 -9.98
CA ILE A 134 -16.99 6.69 -9.66
C ILE A 134 -15.56 7.20 -9.67
N SER A 135 -15.28 8.29 -10.38
CA SER A 135 -14.00 9.00 -10.30
C SER A 135 -14.04 10.06 -9.20
N LEU A 136 -13.01 10.08 -8.34
CA LEU A 136 -12.77 11.19 -7.40
C LEU A 136 -11.95 12.32 -8.04
N GLY A 137 -11.60 12.19 -9.31
CA GLY A 137 -10.78 13.14 -10.05
C GLY A 137 -9.30 12.74 -10.13
N ARG A 138 -8.51 13.68 -10.69
CA ARG A 138 -7.09 13.50 -10.97
C ARG A 138 -6.24 14.07 -9.85
N PHE A 139 -5.16 13.36 -9.53
CA PHE A 139 -4.19 13.73 -8.52
C PHE A 139 -2.77 13.62 -9.12
N PRO A 140 -1.77 14.33 -8.58
CA PRO A 140 -0.38 13.95 -8.77
C PRO A 140 -0.23 12.45 -8.49
N GLY A 141 0.51 11.72 -9.33
CA GLY A 141 0.77 10.29 -9.07
C GLY A 141 1.90 10.06 -8.08
N SER A 142 2.39 8.84 -8.02
CA SER A 142 3.65 8.54 -7.35
C SER A 142 4.82 8.93 -8.24
N GLU A 143 5.87 9.50 -7.64
CA GLU A 143 7.10 9.80 -8.36
C GLU A 143 7.77 8.51 -8.83
N MET A 144 8.26 8.59 -10.05
CA MET A 144 8.95 7.52 -10.75
C MET A 144 10.28 8.05 -11.27
N TYR A 145 11.28 7.18 -11.33
CA TYR A 145 12.52 7.47 -12.05
C TYR A 145 12.50 6.72 -13.37
N PHE A 146 12.55 7.45 -14.48
CA PHE A 146 12.61 6.88 -15.83
C PHE A 146 14.07 6.83 -16.29
N ARG A 147 14.53 5.63 -16.68
CA ARG A 147 15.85 5.40 -17.28
C ARG A 147 15.72 4.25 -18.26
N ALA A 148 15.87 4.52 -19.55
CA ALA A 148 15.67 3.50 -20.58
C ALA A 148 16.48 2.22 -20.28
N PRO A 149 15.88 1.02 -20.41
CA PRO A 149 14.55 0.74 -20.97
C PRO A 149 13.41 0.72 -19.93
N ALA A 150 13.67 1.07 -18.66
CA ALA A 150 12.73 0.86 -17.56
C ALA A 150 12.29 2.16 -16.87
N ALA A 151 11.21 2.06 -16.09
CA ALA A 151 10.83 3.07 -15.13
C ALA A 151 10.46 2.38 -13.82
N GLY A 152 10.93 2.93 -12.71
CA GLY A 152 10.69 2.38 -11.38
C GLY A 152 10.17 3.45 -10.42
N PRO A 153 9.67 3.07 -9.23
CA PRO A 153 9.38 4.02 -8.17
C PRO A 153 10.62 4.86 -7.85
N ARG A 154 10.46 6.17 -7.67
CA ARG A 154 11.56 7.05 -7.26
C ARG A 154 11.90 6.77 -5.79
N HIS A 155 13.18 6.52 -5.51
CA HIS A 155 13.67 6.40 -4.14
C HIS A 155 13.44 7.71 -3.38
N LEU A 156 12.92 7.61 -2.15
CA LEU A 156 12.54 8.76 -1.33
C LEU A 156 11.49 9.70 -1.97
N GLY A 157 10.81 9.26 -3.03
CA GLY A 157 9.86 10.08 -3.78
C GLY A 157 8.45 10.09 -3.20
N MET A 158 7.69 11.10 -3.59
CA MET A 158 6.28 11.28 -3.26
C MET A 158 5.45 10.08 -3.74
N LYS A 159 4.48 9.68 -2.93
CA LYS A 159 3.56 8.59 -3.26
C LYS A 159 2.13 9.03 -3.03
N THR A 160 1.29 8.87 -4.05
CA THR A 160 -0.15 8.98 -3.87
C THR A 160 -0.68 7.69 -3.27
N THR A 161 -1.23 7.80 -2.06
CA THR A 161 -1.72 6.72 -1.23
C THR A 161 -3.17 6.97 -0.87
N ILE A 162 -3.90 5.88 -0.68
CA ILE A 162 -5.31 5.91 -0.32
C ILE A 162 -5.56 5.01 0.88
N ALA A 163 -6.62 5.30 1.62
CA ALA A 163 -7.21 4.37 2.57
C ALA A 163 -8.73 4.43 2.48
N VAL A 164 -9.41 3.30 2.67
CA VAL A 164 -10.86 3.18 2.48
C VAL A 164 -11.51 2.82 3.81
N GLY A 165 -12.21 3.78 4.40
CA GLY A 165 -13.03 3.58 5.58
C GLY A 165 -14.41 3.07 5.23
N SER A 166 -15.27 2.95 6.23
CA SER A 166 -16.61 2.39 6.08
C SER A 166 -17.50 3.24 5.15
N ASN A 167 -17.36 4.57 5.22
CA ASN A 167 -18.17 5.52 4.45
C ASN A 167 -17.34 6.57 3.69
N SER A 168 -16.01 6.48 3.74
CA SER A 168 -15.12 7.49 3.20
C SER A 168 -13.87 6.88 2.54
N VAL A 169 -13.28 7.62 1.62
CA VAL A 169 -11.95 7.36 1.06
C VAL A 169 -11.06 8.55 1.36
N TYR A 170 -9.87 8.26 1.85
CA TYR A 170 -8.85 9.24 2.16
C TYR A 170 -7.79 9.19 1.07
N VAL A 171 -7.45 10.35 0.51
CA VAL A 171 -6.45 10.48 -0.56
C VAL A 171 -5.36 11.43 -0.08
N GLY A 172 -4.13 10.93 -0.08
CA GLY A 172 -2.94 11.71 0.25
C GLY A 172 -1.89 11.61 -0.85
N THR A 173 -1.30 12.73 -1.25
CA THR A 173 -0.29 12.80 -2.32
C THR A 173 1.15 12.88 -1.80
N GLY A 174 1.33 13.22 -0.52
CA GLY A 174 2.64 13.37 0.13
C GLY A 174 3.29 14.75 0.00
N ASP A 175 2.70 15.66 -0.80
CA ASP A 175 3.21 17.02 -1.02
C ASP A 175 3.10 17.92 0.23
N THR A 176 2.13 17.61 1.08
CA THR A 176 1.86 18.30 2.35
C THR A 176 1.40 17.26 3.37
N PHE A 177 1.32 17.64 4.65
CA PHE A 177 0.73 16.80 5.70
C PHE A 177 -0.80 16.73 5.61
N GLU A 178 -1.39 17.23 4.53
CA GLU A 178 -2.82 17.16 4.28
C GLU A 178 -3.24 15.86 3.60
N VAL A 179 -4.40 15.36 4.01
CA VAL A 179 -5.10 14.22 3.43
C VAL A 179 -6.54 14.64 3.19
N THR A 180 -7.04 14.44 1.98
CA THR A 180 -8.41 14.81 1.63
C THR A 180 -9.34 13.62 1.80
N GLU A 181 -10.46 13.83 2.51
CA GLU A 181 -11.52 12.84 2.68
C GLU A 181 -12.63 13.07 1.66
N PHE A 182 -13.07 11.98 1.03
CA PHE A 182 -14.19 11.93 0.11
C PHE A 182 -15.22 10.90 0.61
N SER A 183 -16.50 11.17 0.41
CA SER A 183 -17.54 10.15 0.57
C SER A 183 -17.41 9.05 -0.50
N LEU A 184 -17.99 7.87 -0.24
CA LEU A 184 -18.06 6.81 -1.27
C LEU A 184 -18.89 7.17 -2.51
N ARG A 185 -19.59 8.32 -2.49
CA ARG A 185 -20.33 8.88 -3.63
C ARG A 185 -19.54 9.94 -4.42
N GLY A 186 -18.30 10.21 -4.03
CA GLY A 186 -17.41 11.12 -4.73
C GLY A 186 -17.39 12.57 -4.23
N ALA A 187 -18.27 12.95 -3.30
CA ALA A 187 -18.24 14.28 -2.71
C ALA A 187 -17.02 14.46 -1.80
N ARG A 188 -16.22 15.51 -2.01
CA ARG A 188 -15.17 15.94 -1.08
C ARG A 188 -15.80 16.42 0.22
N LEU A 189 -15.38 15.85 1.35
CA LEU A 189 -15.95 16.14 2.67
C LEU A 189 -15.11 17.17 3.42
N ARG A 190 -13.80 16.92 3.54
CA ARG A 190 -12.86 17.79 4.28
C ARG A 190 -11.42 17.46 3.95
N THR A 191 -10.51 18.27 4.50
CA THR A 191 -9.07 18.00 4.50
C THR A 191 -8.60 17.91 5.95
N LEU A 192 -7.86 16.86 6.26
CA LEU A 192 -7.25 16.57 7.56
C LEU A 192 -5.74 16.80 7.45
N GLY A 193 -5.09 17.25 8.51
CA GLY A 193 -3.66 17.54 8.48
C GLY A 193 -3.34 18.89 9.10
N ASP A 194 -2.09 19.30 8.92
CA ASP A 194 -1.55 20.57 9.38
C ASP A 194 -0.63 21.19 8.31
N SER A 195 -0.18 22.42 8.55
CA SER A 195 0.60 23.22 7.61
C SER A 195 2.11 23.17 7.84
N ARG A 196 2.63 22.16 8.55
CA ARG A 196 4.08 22.08 8.83
C ARG A 196 4.89 21.80 7.56
N ALA A 197 6.12 22.28 7.55
CA ALA A 197 7.02 22.11 6.42
C ALA A 197 7.52 20.66 6.28
N LEU A 198 7.76 20.25 5.04
CA LEU A 198 8.44 18.98 4.75
C LEU A 198 9.91 19.03 5.20
N LYS A 199 10.44 17.87 5.58
CA LYS A 199 11.83 17.73 5.99
C LYS A 199 12.74 17.67 4.76
N GLU A 200 13.86 18.37 4.81
CA GLU A 200 14.88 18.29 3.77
C GLU A 200 15.60 16.93 3.76
N VAL A 201 15.98 16.49 2.57
CA VAL A 201 16.80 15.30 2.36
C VAL A 201 18.27 15.73 2.35
N THR A 202 19.05 15.18 3.27
CA THR A 202 20.49 15.44 3.38
C THR A 202 21.31 14.35 2.69
N ALA A 203 22.53 14.68 2.28
CA ALA A 203 23.47 13.72 1.69
C ALA A 203 23.79 12.54 2.65
N ALA A 204 23.82 12.79 3.95
CA ALA A 204 24.01 11.75 4.96
C ALA A 204 22.84 10.75 4.95
N GLN A 205 21.59 11.22 4.90
CA GLN A 205 20.44 10.33 4.87
C GLN A 205 20.29 9.57 3.54
N VAL A 206 20.69 10.19 2.41
CA VAL A 206 20.80 9.47 1.13
C VAL A 206 21.80 8.32 1.26
N THR A 207 22.94 8.57 1.90
CA THR A 207 23.95 7.53 2.14
C THR A 207 23.41 6.39 3.01
N SER A 208 22.76 6.72 4.14
CA SER A 208 22.10 5.73 5.01
C SER A 208 21.03 4.92 4.27
N TYR A 209 20.21 5.58 3.45
CA TYR A 209 19.21 4.90 2.63
C TYR A 209 19.84 3.89 1.66
N ILE A 210 20.92 4.27 0.97
CA ILE A 210 21.64 3.39 0.04
C ILE A 210 22.23 2.19 0.79
N ASP A 211 22.82 2.42 1.96
CA ASP A 211 23.40 1.37 2.80
C ASP A 211 22.34 0.37 3.26
N GLU A 212 21.21 0.86 3.79
CA GLU A 212 20.06 0.06 4.20
C GLU A 212 19.46 -0.73 3.02
N PHE A 213 19.35 -0.11 1.84
CA PHE A 213 18.84 -0.76 0.63
C PHE A 213 19.75 -1.91 0.17
N ILE A 214 21.06 -1.69 0.12
CA ILE A 214 22.03 -2.71 -0.30
C ILE A 214 22.07 -3.86 0.72
N ALA A 215 22.02 -3.54 2.02
CA ALA A 215 21.95 -4.55 3.07
C ALA A 215 20.71 -5.44 2.93
N GLY A 216 19.54 -4.82 2.66
CA GLY A 216 18.28 -5.54 2.46
C GLY A 216 18.20 -6.43 1.21
N GLN A 217 19.15 -6.33 0.28
CA GLN A 217 19.24 -7.20 -0.90
C GLN A 217 20.15 -8.44 -0.68
N GLY A 218 20.63 -8.67 0.55
CA GLY A 218 21.45 -9.85 0.89
C GLY A 218 22.96 -9.68 0.67
N GLY A 219 23.46 -8.45 0.52
CA GLY A 219 24.91 -8.16 0.61
C GLY A 219 25.72 -8.14 -0.69
N THR A 220 27.05 -8.08 -0.53
CA THR A 220 28.02 -7.26 -1.32
C THR A 220 28.26 -7.61 -2.79
N ALA A 221 27.75 -8.72 -3.32
CA ALA A 221 28.11 -9.21 -4.66
C ALA A 221 27.82 -8.20 -5.79
N ASN A 222 26.84 -7.30 -5.61
CA ASN A 222 26.55 -6.19 -6.52
C ASN A 222 26.55 -4.80 -5.84
N ALA A 223 27.15 -4.68 -4.65
CA ALA A 223 27.10 -3.43 -3.88
C ALA A 223 27.74 -2.27 -4.64
N SER A 224 28.87 -2.49 -5.30
CA SER A 224 29.56 -1.44 -6.08
C SER A 224 28.70 -0.94 -7.25
N GLY A 225 28.05 -1.85 -7.98
CA GLY A 225 27.16 -1.50 -9.09
C GLY A 225 25.93 -0.73 -8.62
N LEU A 226 25.30 -1.16 -7.52
CA LEU A 226 24.19 -0.43 -6.91
C LEU A 226 24.61 0.96 -6.42
N ARG A 227 25.77 1.09 -5.77
CA ARG A 227 26.29 2.40 -5.35
C ARG A 227 26.57 3.31 -6.54
N GLN A 228 27.13 2.79 -7.62
CA GLN A 228 27.32 3.56 -8.85
C GLN A 228 25.97 4.02 -9.42
N TYR A 229 25.01 3.11 -9.54
CA TYR A 229 23.65 3.43 -9.97
C TYR A 229 23.04 4.58 -9.16
N PHE A 230 23.12 4.51 -7.82
CA PHE A 230 22.57 5.54 -6.93
C PHE A 230 23.28 6.90 -7.00
N ARG A 231 24.58 6.93 -7.33
CA ARG A 231 25.33 8.20 -7.51
C ARG A 231 24.88 8.97 -8.74
N GLU A 232 24.36 8.27 -9.74
CA GLU A 232 23.89 8.86 -11.00
C GLU A 232 22.44 9.35 -10.91
N LEU A 233 21.72 9.04 -9.81
CA LEU A 233 20.32 9.45 -9.66
C LEU A 233 20.19 10.89 -9.15
N GLU A 234 19.19 11.58 -9.68
CA GLU A 234 18.69 12.83 -9.09
C GLU A 234 17.81 12.53 -7.86
N TRP A 235 18.33 12.85 -6.67
CA TRP A 235 17.62 12.67 -5.40
C TRP A 235 16.60 13.78 -5.14
N PRO A 236 15.45 13.48 -4.49
CA PRO A 236 14.49 14.49 -4.08
C PRO A 236 15.11 15.42 -3.03
N LYS A 237 14.70 16.69 -3.02
CA LYS A 237 15.19 17.70 -2.07
C LYS A 237 14.53 17.61 -0.70
N VAL A 238 13.32 17.05 -0.64
CA VAL A 238 12.50 16.93 0.56
C VAL A 238 11.88 15.53 0.64
N TYR A 239 11.65 15.06 1.86
CA TYR A 239 10.87 13.86 2.10
C TYR A 239 9.38 14.12 1.86
N PRO A 240 8.63 13.10 1.44
CA PRO A 240 7.17 13.15 1.49
C PRO A 240 6.67 13.37 2.91
N ALA A 241 5.44 13.86 3.06
CA ALA A 241 4.81 14.00 4.38
C ALA A 241 4.56 12.63 5.04
N TYR A 242 4.05 11.67 4.27
CA TYR A 242 3.67 10.35 4.76
C TYR A 242 4.03 9.23 3.80
N ARG A 243 4.23 8.04 4.37
CA ARG A 243 4.52 6.81 3.62
C ARG A 243 3.26 6.06 3.23
N ARG A 244 2.24 6.06 4.10
CA ARG A 244 0.95 5.38 3.87
C ARG A 244 -0.15 5.86 4.81
N LEU A 245 -1.36 5.51 4.43
CA LEU A 245 -2.59 5.68 5.19
C LEU A 245 -3.16 4.30 5.55
N VAL A 246 -3.74 4.15 6.73
CA VAL A 246 -4.40 2.92 7.20
C VAL A 246 -5.68 3.31 7.92
N ILE A 247 -6.75 2.52 7.76
CA ILE A 247 -7.97 2.65 8.57
C ILE A 247 -7.98 1.55 9.63
N ASP A 248 -8.22 1.93 10.88
CA ASP A 248 -8.40 0.98 11.98
C ASP A 248 -9.85 0.48 12.07
N TRP A 249 -10.08 -0.49 12.97
CA TRP A 249 -11.41 -1.06 13.17
C TRP A 249 -12.48 -0.09 13.70
N SER A 250 -12.07 1.06 14.23
CA SER A 250 -12.96 2.12 14.71
C SER A 250 -13.21 3.21 13.65
N ASP A 251 -12.76 2.98 12.42
CA ASP A 251 -12.83 3.90 11.28
C ASP A 251 -11.98 5.17 11.48
N ASN A 252 -10.93 5.08 12.30
CA ASN A 252 -9.96 6.17 12.46
C ASN A 252 -8.90 6.07 11.36
N LEU A 253 -8.46 7.23 10.87
CA LEU A 253 -7.38 7.36 9.91
C LEU A 253 -6.04 7.41 10.65
N TRP A 254 -5.18 6.45 10.35
CA TRP A 254 -3.79 6.38 10.77
C TRP A 254 -2.89 6.82 9.63
N ILE A 255 -2.09 7.85 9.85
CA ILE A 255 -1.15 8.41 8.89
C ILE A 255 0.25 8.10 9.38
N GLU A 256 0.98 7.27 8.64
CA GLU A 256 2.39 7.04 8.92
C GLU A 256 3.22 8.13 8.27
N GLU A 257 3.85 8.97 9.07
CA GLU A 257 4.79 9.97 8.57
C GLU A 257 5.95 9.31 7.83
N TYR A 258 6.52 10.02 6.86
CA TYR A 258 7.60 9.42 6.08
C TYR A 258 8.80 9.12 6.98
N PRO A 259 9.24 7.85 7.05
CA PRO A 259 10.30 7.46 7.95
C PRO A 259 11.61 8.05 7.46
N VAL A 260 12.28 8.78 8.36
CA VAL A 260 13.63 9.30 8.09
C VAL A 260 14.62 8.15 8.32
N PRO A 261 15.43 7.77 7.31
CA PRO A 261 16.44 6.72 7.45
C PRO A 261 17.33 6.93 8.69
N GLY A 262 17.69 5.84 9.37
CA GLY A 262 18.53 5.86 10.58
C GLY A 262 17.85 6.20 11.92
N ARG A 263 16.56 6.61 11.98
CA ARG A 263 15.91 6.94 13.27
C ARG A 263 15.43 5.70 14.06
N GLY A 264 15.18 4.57 13.39
CA GLY A 264 14.75 3.32 14.03
C GLY A 264 13.30 3.30 14.56
N ILE A 265 12.55 4.39 14.37
CA ILE A 265 11.15 4.54 14.78
C ILE A 265 10.34 5.31 13.73
N HIS A 266 9.05 5.00 13.62
CA HIS A 266 8.11 5.65 12.71
C HIS A 266 7.01 6.34 13.50
N ASP A 267 6.72 7.59 13.16
CA ASP A 267 5.67 8.38 13.79
C ASP A 267 4.34 8.19 13.06
N TRP A 268 3.27 8.13 13.84
CA TRP A 268 1.92 7.92 13.37
C TRP A 268 1.01 9.01 13.94
N THR A 269 0.28 9.69 13.07
CA THR A 269 -0.76 10.64 13.44
C THR A 269 -2.13 9.98 13.24
N ILE A 270 -3.01 10.06 14.24
CA ILE A 270 -4.30 9.37 14.22
C ILE A 270 -5.44 10.40 14.29
N TYR A 271 -6.30 10.40 13.27
CA TYR A 271 -7.52 11.19 13.22
C TYR A 271 -8.73 10.30 13.45
N GLY A 272 -9.59 10.69 14.38
CA GLY A 272 -10.85 9.99 14.61
C GLY A 272 -11.82 10.18 13.45
N LYS A 273 -12.86 9.33 13.36
CA LYS A 273 -13.93 9.46 12.33
C LYS A 273 -14.60 10.84 12.27
N SER A 274 -14.56 11.61 13.35
CA SER A 274 -15.06 12.98 13.41
C SER A 274 -14.13 14.00 12.76
N GLY A 275 -12.94 13.59 12.31
CA GLY A 275 -11.88 14.44 11.77
C GLY A 275 -11.01 15.10 12.84
N ALA A 276 -11.28 14.86 14.13
CA ALA A 276 -10.45 15.36 15.22
C ALA A 276 -9.15 14.56 15.31
N LEU A 277 -8.02 15.24 15.52
CA LEU A 277 -6.78 14.59 15.92
C LEU A 277 -7.00 13.93 17.29
N ILE A 278 -6.80 12.61 17.38
CA ILE A 278 -7.01 11.85 18.62
C ILE A 278 -5.71 11.43 19.29
N ALA A 279 -4.63 11.19 18.53
CA ALA A 279 -3.34 10.81 19.09
C ALA A 279 -2.19 10.97 18.08
N THR A 280 -0.98 11.02 18.62
CA THR A 280 0.28 10.76 17.90
C THR A 280 1.03 9.67 18.64
N ILE A 281 1.43 8.61 17.94
CA ILE A 281 2.17 7.49 18.53
C ILE A 281 3.43 7.20 17.73
N THR A 282 4.34 6.43 18.32
CA THR A 282 5.55 5.98 17.66
C THR A 282 5.61 4.46 17.68
N LEU A 283 5.89 3.86 16.53
CA LEU A 283 6.10 2.41 16.39
C LEU A 283 7.55 2.11 16.00
N PRO A 284 8.11 0.96 16.39
CA PRO A 284 9.44 0.54 15.93
C PRO A 284 9.49 0.46 14.40
N ALA A 285 10.58 0.94 13.77
CA ALA A 285 10.72 0.96 12.30
C ALA A 285 10.65 -0.45 11.67
N GLY A 286 11.11 -1.47 12.41
CA GLY A 286 11.04 -2.86 11.99
C GLY A 286 9.63 -3.46 11.99
N LEU A 287 8.61 -2.75 12.48
CA LEU A 287 7.23 -3.22 12.51
C LEU A 287 6.42 -2.69 11.31
N ARG A 288 6.18 -3.56 10.33
CA ARG A 288 5.22 -3.29 9.27
C ARG A 288 3.80 -3.54 9.76
N LEU A 289 3.12 -2.48 10.20
CA LEU A 289 1.69 -2.53 10.60
C LEU A 289 0.84 -3.23 9.53
N LEU A 290 0.07 -4.22 9.93
CA LEU A 290 -0.96 -4.87 9.11
C LEU A 290 -2.35 -4.44 9.54
N GLU A 291 -2.55 -4.29 10.86
CA GLU A 291 -3.85 -4.02 11.45
C GLU A 291 -3.69 -3.21 12.74
N ALA A 292 -4.59 -2.26 12.97
CA ALA A 292 -4.74 -1.55 14.22
C ALA A 292 -6.13 -1.84 14.81
N GLY A 293 -6.13 -2.44 15.99
CA GLY A 293 -7.32 -2.67 16.81
C GLY A 293 -7.61 -1.51 17.75
N ARG A 294 -8.59 -1.70 18.64
CA ARG A 294 -8.99 -0.67 19.62
C ARG A 294 -7.90 -0.42 20.68
N ASP A 295 -7.15 -1.46 21.00
CA ASP A 295 -6.17 -1.55 22.09
C ASP A 295 -4.93 -2.36 21.69
N TYR A 296 -4.74 -2.65 20.40
CA TYR A 296 -3.56 -3.34 19.88
C TYR A 296 -3.15 -2.85 18.50
N VAL A 297 -1.89 -3.13 18.14
CA VAL A 297 -1.39 -3.10 16.77
C VAL A 297 -0.79 -4.45 16.42
N LEU A 298 -1.08 -4.95 15.22
CA LEU A 298 -0.56 -6.19 14.67
C LEU A 298 0.30 -5.85 13.45
N GLY A 299 1.49 -6.43 13.36
CA GLY A 299 2.37 -6.21 12.21
C GLY A 299 3.33 -7.35 11.99
N VAL A 300 4.07 -7.26 10.88
CA VAL A 300 5.18 -8.17 10.58
C VAL A 300 6.49 -7.48 10.93
N SER A 301 7.37 -8.18 11.62
CA SER A 301 8.74 -7.75 11.87
C SER A 301 9.72 -8.83 11.44
N LYS A 302 10.94 -8.43 11.10
CA LYS A 302 12.02 -9.38 10.82
C LYS A 302 13.01 -9.45 11.98
N ASP A 303 13.60 -10.63 12.20
CA ASP A 303 14.77 -10.76 13.06
C ASP A 303 16.08 -10.50 12.30
N THR A 304 17.22 -10.77 12.94
CA THR A 304 18.55 -10.58 12.36
C THR A 304 18.84 -11.53 11.20
N ASP A 305 18.10 -12.63 11.08
CA ASP A 305 18.27 -13.64 10.04
C ASP A 305 17.25 -13.45 8.89
N ASP A 306 16.61 -12.27 8.83
CA ASP A 306 15.57 -11.90 7.86
C ASP A 306 14.28 -12.76 7.95
N VAL A 307 14.10 -13.50 9.04
CA VAL A 307 12.91 -14.33 9.26
C VAL A 307 11.74 -13.44 9.68
N GLU A 308 10.60 -13.55 8.99
CA GLU A 308 9.39 -12.80 9.28
C GLU A 308 8.60 -13.40 10.46
N TYR A 309 8.24 -12.54 11.42
CA TYR A 309 7.37 -12.86 12.55
C TYR A 309 6.17 -11.94 12.57
N VAL A 310 5.00 -12.49 12.88
CA VAL A 310 3.82 -11.70 13.23
C VAL A 310 3.95 -11.30 14.70
N ARG A 311 3.90 -10.00 14.99
CA ARG A 311 3.95 -9.44 16.34
C ARG A 311 2.72 -8.60 16.63
N MET A 312 2.20 -8.74 17.85
CA MET A 312 1.11 -7.93 18.37
C MET A 312 1.60 -7.14 19.59
N TYR A 313 1.31 -5.84 19.61
CA TYR A 313 1.61 -4.95 20.72
C TYR A 313 0.31 -4.38 21.26
N GLY A 314 0.16 -4.34 22.59
CA GLY A 314 -0.93 -3.60 23.22
C GLY A 314 -0.69 -2.09 23.16
N ILE A 315 -1.74 -1.30 22.90
CA ILE A 315 -1.71 0.15 22.99
C ILE A 315 -2.02 0.53 24.44
N VAL A 316 -1.01 1.04 25.15
CA VAL A 316 -1.20 1.60 26.50
C VAL A 316 -1.66 3.04 26.36
N ARG A 317 -2.75 3.39 27.05
CA ARG A 317 -3.32 4.75 27.09
C ARG A 317 -2.79 5.52 28.27
#